data_AF-A0A269PKA4-F1
#
_entry.id   AF-A0A269PKA4-F1
#
_cell.length_a   1.000
_cell.length_b   1.000
_cell.length_c   1.000
_cell.angle_alpha   90.00
_cell.angle_beta   90.00
_cell.angle_gamma   90.00
#
_symmetry.space_group_name_H-M   'P 1'
#
loop_
_entity.id
_entity.type
_entity.pdbx_description
1 polymer ?
#
loop_
_entity_poly.entity_id
_entity_poly.type
_entity_poly.pdbx_seq_one_letter_code
_entity_poly.pdbx_strand_id
1 'polypeptide(L)'
;MSIAQQSLLSFGYQLISSPDTAQVVFDLYIMAFLAMVWMYDDCKNLGKSNMYFLPFMLLTLVFVSIGPLLYLVLKPSAELSKI
;
A
#
# COMPACT_ATOMS: atom_id res chain seq x y z
N MET A 1 26.05 10.37 -10.03
CA MET A 1 26.01 10.05 -8.59
C MET A 1 25.12 8.83 -8.43
N SER A 2 25.73 7.66 -8.21
CA SER A 2 25.00 6.39 -8.09
C SER A 2 24.36 6.33 -6.70
N ILE A 3 23.04 6.49 -6.63
CA ILE A 3 22.25 6.31 -5.40
C ILE A 3 22.26 4.83 -4.95
N ALA A 4 22.78 3.92 -5.78
CA ALA A 4 22.71 2.47 -5.59
C ALA A 4 23.81 1.86 -4.68
N GLN A 5 24.68 2.65 -4.07
CA GLN A 5 25.69 2.11 -3.12
C GLN A 5 25.14 1.82 -1.73
N GLN A 6 24.02 2.45 -1.35
CA GLN A 6 23.38 2.22 -0.06
C GLN A 6 22.31 1.14 -0.18
N SER A 7 22.30 0.20 0.76
CA SER A 7 21.22 -0.77 0.84
C SER A 7 19.90 -0.08 1.17
N LEU A 8 18.78 -0.63 0.70
CA LEU A 8 17.43 -0.10 0.99
C LEU A 8 17.18 0.00 2.51
N LEU A 9 17.73 -0.96 3.27
CA LEU A 9 17.68 -0.95 4.74
C LEU A 9 18.49 0.21 5.31
N SER A 10 19.71 0.46 4.81
CA SER A 10 20.54 1.58 5.26
C SER A 10 19.86 2.93 5.01
N PHE A 11 19.18 3.07 3.88
CA PHE A 11 18.36 4.24 3.58
C PHE A 11 17.18 4.38 4.55
N GLY A 12 16.45 3.28 4.83
CA GLY A 12 15.37 3.28 5.81
C GLY A 12 15.82 3.67 7.22
N TYR A 13 16.97 3.17 7.68
CA TYR A 13 17.57 3.57 8.95
C TYR A 13 17.89 5.07 8.99
N GLN A 14 18.41 5.61 7.90
CA GLN A 14 18.71 7.03 7.79
C GLN A 14 17.43 7.89 7.85
N LEU A 15 16.34 7.46 7.20
CA LEU A 15 15.05 8.13 7.28
C LEU A 15 14.45 8.15 8.69
N ILE A 16 14.71 7.16 9.52
CA ILE A 16 14.19 7.13 10.90
C ILE A 16 15.13 7.86 11.88
N SER A 17 16.40 8.07 11.49
CA SER A 17 17.40 8.69 12.36
C SER A 17 17.15 10.17 12.68
N SER A 18 16.42 10.88 11.81
CA SER A 18 16.00 12.26 12.05
C SER A 18 14.50 12.31 12.43
N PRO A 19 14.11 13.09 13.46
CA PRO A 19 12.72 13.17 13.91
C PRO A 19 11.72 13.59 12.83
N ASP A 20 12.10 14.55 11.99
CA ASP A 20 11.32 15.09 10.88
C ASP A 20 11.02 14.06 9.80
N THR A 21 12.02 13.30 9.35
CA THR A 21 11.82 12.22 8.36
C THR A 21 11.14 11.00 8.97
N ALA A 22 11.40 10.70 10.25
CA ALA A 22 10.72 9.62 10.96
C ALA A 22 9.21 9.86 11.05
N GLN A 23 8.78 11.10 11.31
CA GLN A 23 7.36 11.48 11.33
C GLN A 23 6.67 11.15 10.00
N VAL A 24 7.29 11.48 8.87
CA VAL A 24 6.74 11.18 7.55
C VAL A 24 6.65 9.67 7.32
N VAL A 25 7.65 8.89 7.77
CA VAL A 25 7.60 7.42 7.70
C VAL A 25 6.41 6.88 8.49
N PHE A 26 6.18 7.36 9.72
CA PHE A 26 5.03 6.94 10.52
C PHE A 26 3.70 7.31 9.84
N ASP A 27 3.58 8.52 9.31
CA ASP A 27 2.39 8.97 8.60
C ASP A 27 2.07 8.08 7.39
N LEU A 28 3.09 7.70 6.60
CA LEU A 28 2.94 6.78 5.48
C LEU A 28 2.45 5.39 5.92
N TYR A 29 2.95 4.85 7.03
CA TYR A 29 2.49 3.56 7.54
C TYR A 29 1.08 3.62 8.12
N ILE A 30 0.69 4.73 8.76
CA ILE A 30 -0.69 4.97 9.19
C ILE A 30 -1.61 5.03 7.96
N MET A 31 -1.23 5.77 6.93
CA MET A 31 -1.95 5.83 5.65
C MET A 31 -2.09 4.45 5.02
N ALA A 32 -1.02 3.65 4.96
CA ALA A 32 -1.07 2.29 4.44
C ALA A 32 -2.04 1.40 5.24
N PHE A 33 -2.05 1.53 6.57
CA PHE A 33 -2.99 0.80 7.41
C PHE A 33 -4.45 1.18 7.10
N LEU A 34 -4.74 2.47 7.02
CA LEU A 34 -6.06 2.96 6.64
C LEU A 34 -6.47 2.49 5.24
N ALA A 35 -5.54 2.50 4.28
CA ALA A 35 -5.77 1.98 2.94
C ALA A 35 -6.07 0.48 2.94
N MET A 36 -5.38 -0.32 3.77
CA MET A 36 -5.67 -1.76 3.92
C MET A 36 -7.08 -1.99 4.49
N VAL A 37 -7.47 -1.24 5.52
CA VAL A 37 -8.83 -1.33 6.09
C VAL A 37 -9.88 -0.96 5.05
N TRP A 38 -9.63 0.11 4.29
CA TRP A 38 -10.52 0.53 3.20
C TRP A 38 -10.63 -0.51 2.10
N MET A 39 -9.53 -1.10 1.63
CA MET A 39 -9.55 -2.17 0.62
C MET A 39 -10.30 -3.41 1.10
N TYR A 40 -10.17 -3.74 2.39
CA TYR A 40 -10.90 -4.86 3.00
C TYR A 40 -12.41 -4.62 2.98
N ASP A 41 -12.85 -3.43 3.36
CA ASP A 41 -14.26 -3.04 3.32
C ASP A 41 -14.78 -3.00 1.88
N ASP A 42 -14.02 -2.42 0.94
CA ASP A 42 -14.37 -2.36 -0.48
C ASP A 42 -14.48 -3.77 -1.11
N CYS A 43 -13.56 -4.70 -0.79
CA CYS A 43 -13.66 -6.09 -1.22
C CYS A 43 -14.93 -6.78 -0.72
N LYS A 44 -15.29 -6.53 0.55
CA LYS A 44 -16.50 -7.05 1.17
C LYS A 44 -17.75 -6.50 0.49
N ASN A 45 -17.77 -5.20 0.16
CA ASN A 45 -18.87 -4.55 -0.56
C ASN A 45 -19.00 -5.06 -2.00
N LEU A 46 -17.89 -5.44 -2.66
CA LEU A 46 -17.89 -6.07 -3.98
C LEU A 46 -18.30 -7.56 -3.97
N GLY A 47 -18.58 -8.14 -2.79
CA GLY A 47 -18.89 -9.57 -2.64
C GLY A 47 -17.72 -10.49 -3.00
N LYS A 48 -16.49 -9.96 -3.01
CA LYS A 48 -15.28 -10.74 -3.33
C LYS A 48 -14.76 -11.43 -2.07
N SER A 49 -14.13 -12.60 -2.27
CA SER A 49 -13.52 -13.35 -1.17
C SER A 49 -12.36 -12.59 -0.54
N ASN A 50 -12.18 -12.72 0.77
CA ASN A 50 -11.03 -12.18 1.50
C ASN A 50 -9.67 -12.66 0.92
N MET A 51 -9.66 -13.78 0.20
CA MET A 51 -8.49 -14.29 -0.52
C MET A 51 -8.01 -13.34 -1.64
N TYR A 52 -8.94 -12.59 -2.25
CA TYR A 52 -8.61 -11.61 -3.30
C TYR A 52 -7.87 -10.40 -2.74
N PHE A 53 -8.20 -9.98 -1.51
CA PHE A 53 -7.57 -8.85 -0.82
C PHE A 53 -6.13 -9.16 -0.36
N LEU A 54 -5.86 -10.41 0.04
CA LEU A 54 -4.59 -10.84 0.64
C LEU A 54 -3.32 -10.44 -0.15
N PRO A 55 -3.21 -10.67 -1.47
CA PRO A 55 -2.03 -10.25 -2.22
C PRO A 55 -1.81 -8.73 -2.23
N PHE A 56 -2.89 -7.94 -2.28
CA PHE A 56 -2.80 -6.47 -2.23
C PHE A 56 -2.37 -5.98 -0.85
N MET A 57 -2.86 -6.61 0.22
CA MET A 57 -2.43 -6.32 1.59
C MET A 57 -0.92 -6.57 1.76
N LEU A 58 -0.43 -7.74 1.34
CA LEU A 58 0.99 -8.08 1.42
C LEU A 58 1.86 -7.08 0.64
N LEU A 59 1.40 -6.68 -0.55
CA LEU A 59 2.11 -5.68 -1.35
C LEU A 59 2.10 -4.30 -0.67
N THR A 60 1.00 -3.92 -0.03
CA THR A 60 0.86 -2.67 0.75
C THR A 60 1.80 -2.65 1.95
N LEU A 61 2.01 -3.78 2.63
CA LEU A 61 2.92 -3.84 3.78
C LEU A 61 4.39 -3.59 3.42
N VAL A 62 4.81 -4.02 2.22
CA VAL A 62 6.21 -3.88 1.77
C VAL A 62 6.43 -2.58 1.01
N PHE A 63 5.46 -2.20 0.17
CA PHE A 63 5.61 -1.11 -0.78
C PHE A 63 4.68 0.08 -0.52
N VAL A 64 3.90 0.04 0.56
CA VAL A 64 2.96 1.10 0.98
C VAL A 64 1.96 1.41 -0.13
N SER A 65 2.23 2.38 -1.00
CA SER A 65 1.27 2.87 -1.99
C SER A 65 1.06 1.95 -3.19
N ILE A 66 1.96 1.00 -3.49
CA ILE A 66 1.80 0.12 -4.67
C ILE A 66 0.57 -0.80 -4.53
N GLY A 67 0.30 -1.31 -3.32
CA GLY A 67 -0.82 -2.23 -3.08
C GLY A 67 -2.20 -1.63 -3.40
N PRO A 68 -2.57 -0.47 -2.83
CA PRO A 68 -3.84 0.20 -3.11
C PRO A 68 -3.98 0.65 -4.57
N LEU A 69 -2.90 1.10 -5.20
CA LEU A 69 -2.91 1.47 -6.62
C LEU A 69 -3.17 0.25 -7.50
N LEU A 70 -2.49 -0.86 -7.26
CA LEU A 70 -2.71 -2.09 -8.02
C LEU A 70 -4.13 -2.65 -7.78
N TYR A 71 -4.62 -2.55 -6.55
CA TYR A 71 -6.00 -2.89 -6.22
C TYR A 71 -7.00 -2.09 -7.07
N LEU A 72 -6.85 -0.76 -7.13
CA LEU A 72 -7.71 0.10 -7.94
C LEU A 72 -7.64 -0.23 -9.45
N VAL A 73 -6.46 -0.56 -9.97
CA VAL A 73 -6.27 -0.93 -11.39
C VAL A 73 -6.96 -2.26 -11.73
N LEU A 74 -6.90 -3.25 -10.83
CA LEU A 74 -7.48 -4.57 -11.04
C LEU A 74 -8.92 -4.70 -10.54
N LYS A 75 -9.43 -3.69 -9.82
CA LYS A 75 -10.79 -3.65 -9.31
C LYS A 75 -11.76 -3.70 -10.49
N PRO A 76 -12.74 -4.64 -10.49
CA PRO A 76 -13.77 -4.67 -11.52
C PRO A 76 -14.58 -3.37 -11.48
N SER A 77 -14.59 -2.61 -12.58
CA SER A 77 -15.42 -1.42 -12.69
C SER A 77 -16.89 -1.83 -12.82
N ALA A 78 -17.73 -1.37 -11.90
CA ALA A 78 -19.18 -1.62 -11.93
C ALA A 78 -19.85 -1.08 -13.21
N GLU A 79 -19.19 -0.18 -13.94
CA GLU A 79 -19.63 0.37 -15.22
C GLU A 79 -19.74 -0.67 -16.34
N LEU A 80 -18.94 -1.75 -16.32
CA LEU A 80 -18.90 -2.70 -17.45
C LEU A 80 -20.03 -3.75 -17.43
N SER A 81 -20.86 -3.77 -16.38
CA SER A 81 -21.99 -4.71 -16.24
C SER A 81 -23.31 -4.15 -16.82
N LYS A 82 -23.32 -2.94 -17.36
CA LYS A 82 -24.52 -2.27 -17.90
C LYS A 82 -24.55 -2.15 -19.44
N ILE A 83 -23.64 -2.81 -20.16
CA ILE A 83 -23.65 -2.87 -21.63
C ILE A 83 -24.07 -4.27 -22.08
#